data_AF-A0A1F8FTU7-F1
#
_entry.id   AF-A0A1F8FTU7-F1
#
_cell.length_a   1.000
_cell.length_b   1.000
_cell.length_c   1.000
_cell.angle_alpha   90.00
_cell.angle_beta   90.00
_cell.angle_gamma   90.00
#
_symmetry.space_group_name_H-M   'P 1'
#
loop_
_entity.id
_entity.type
_entity.pdbx_description
1 polymer ?
#
loop_
_entity_poly.entity_id
_entity_poly.type
_entity_poly.pdbx_seq_one_letter_code
_entity_poly.pdbx_strand_id
1 'polypeptide(L)'
;MFKPKSKSQQGSILIFTVLMLGGIMAIVLSMSTIAGPKVRTVVNAGSGSINALYAAESIIEWCIYTNRGNPALPQPAMSNGASYTLTPAGCSASPTTNQAIGTYQGVSRSLQMETLE
;
A
#
# COMPACT_ATOMS: atom_id res chain seq x y z
N MET A 1 -25.91 43.69 -52.33
CA MET A 1 -26.02 42.37 -52.99
C MET A 1 -25.39 41.32 -52.08
N PHE A 2 -26.21 40.57 -51.34
CA PHE A 2 -25.73 39.55 -50.39
C PHE A 2 -25.48 38.24 -51.16
N LYS A 3 -24.21 37.79 -51.23
CA LYS A 3 -23.86 36.46 -51.73
C LYS A 3 -24.23 35.41 -50.67
N PRO A 4 -25.03 34.38 -50.98
CA PRO A 4 -25.32 33.32 -50.03
C PRO A 4 -24.04 32.53 -49.72
N LYS A 5 -23.74 32.32 -48.43
CA LYS A 5 -22.58 31.54 -47.98
C LYS A 5 -22.78 30.06 -48.32
N SER A 6 -21.77 29.47 -48.95
CA SER A 6 -21.67 28.06 -49.33
C SER A 6 -21.94 27.11 -48.16
N LYS A 7 -22.89 26.18 -48.33
CA LYS A 7 -23.26 25.11 -47.37
C LYS A 7 -22.10 24.13 -47.04
N SER A 8 -20.96 24.26 -47.71
CA SER A 8 -19.80 23.37 -47.57
C SER A 8 -19.10 23.46 -46.19
N GLN A 9 -19.26 24.57 -45.45
CA GLN A 9 -18.60 24.75 -44.15
C GLN A 9 -19.34 24.13 -42.95
N GLN A 10 -20.55 23.61 -43.12
CA GLN A 10 -21.32 23.01 -42.01
C GLN A 10 -20.89 21.58 -41.67
N GLY A 11 -20.25 20.85 -42.59
CA GLY A 11 -19.75 19.50 -42.31
C GLY A 11 -18.43 19.49 -41.52
N SER A 12 -17.55 20.45 -41.81
CA SER A 12 -16.21 20.52 -41.21
C SER A 12 -16.22 20.94 -39.74
N ILE A 13 -17.18 21.78 -39.32
CA ILE A 13 -17.32 22.18 -37.92
C ILE A 13 -17.67 20.97 -37.03
N LEU A 14 -18.46 20.03 -37.53
CA LEU A 14 -18.92 18.85 -36.80
C LEU A 14 -17.74 17.91 -36.52
N ILE A 15 -16.90 17.67 -37.54
CA ILE A 15 -15.66 16.88 -37.39
C ILE A 15 -14.71 17.53 -36.37
N PHE A 16 -14.57 18.86 -36.43
CA PHE A 16 -13.69 19.59 -35.51
C PHE A 16 -14.16 19.47 -34.05
N THR A 17 -15.47 19.56 -33.81
CA THR A 17 -16.04 19.40 -32.47
C THR A 17 -15.84 17.99 -31.91
N VAL A 18 -16.00 16.95 -32.72
CA VAL A 18 -15.81 15.55 -32.28
C VAL A 18 -14.34 15.28 -31.96
N LEU A 19 -13.40 15.81 -32.76
CA LEU A 19 -11.96 15.69 -32.50
C LEU A 19 -11.55 16.40 -31.21
N MET A 20 -12.05 17.61 -30.98
CA MET A 20 -11.81 18.35 -29.73
C MET A 20 -12.38 17.61 -28.52
N LEU A 21 -13.62 17.10 -28.61
CA LEU A 21 -14.25 16.36 -27.52
C LEU A 21 -13.51 15.06 -27.22
N GLY A 22 -13.07 14.34 -28.27
CA GLY A 22 -12.26 13.13 -28.14
C GLY A 22 -10.91 13.39 -27.48
N GLY A 23 -10.24 14.49 -27.84
CA GLY A 23 -8.99 14.91 -27.20
C GLY A 23 -9.15 15.19 -25.71
N ILE A 24 -10.18 15.95 -25.33
CA ILE A 24 -10.47 16.24 -23.92
C ILE A 24 -10.80 14.96 -23.15
N MET A 25 -11.60 14.06 -23.73
CA MET A 25 -11.95 12.77 -23.13
C MET A 25 -10.70 11.90 -22.88
N ALA A 26 -9.76 11.86 -23.84
CA ALA A 26 -8.52 11.12 -23.71
C ALA A 26 -7.62 11.65 -22.57
N ILE A 27 -7.58 12.97 -22.38
CA ILE A 27 -6.84 13.60 -21.28
C ILE A 27 -7.46 13.23 -19.93
N VAL A 28 -8.78 13.29 -19.79
CA VAL A 28 -9.47 12.95 -18.54
C VAL A 28 -9.30 11.48 -18.17
N LEU A 29 -9.40 10.58 -19.16
CA LEU A 29 -9.20 9.14 -18.95
C LEU A 29 -7.74 8.83 -18.57
N SER A 30 -6.76 9.48 -19.20
CA SER A 30 -5.34 9.29 -18.86
C SER A 30 -4.98 9.82 -17.47
N MET A 31 -5.60 10.91 -17.00
CA MET A 31 -5.43 11.35 -15.59
C MET A 31 -6.09 10.39 -14.59
N SER A 32 -7.25 9.82 -14.93
CA SER A 32 -7.98 8.92 -14.04
C SER A 32 -7.23 7.62 -13.75
N THR A 33 -6.50 7.08 -14.74
CA THR A 33 -5.69 5.87 -14.55
C THR A 33 -4.48 6.08 -13.64
N ILE A 34 -3.93 7.30 -13.60
CA ILE A 34 -2.79 7.65 -12.73
C ILE A 34 -3.23 7.91 -11.29
N ALA A 35 -4.40 8.53 -11.10
CA ALA A 35 -4.89 8.88 -9.76
C ALA A 35 -5.48 7.68 -8.99
N GLY A 36 -6.11 6.73 -9.69
CA GLY A 36 -6.79 5.59 -9.05
C GLY A 36 -5.89 4.71 -8.15
N PRO A 37 -4.70 4.27 -8.62
CA PRO A 37 -3.79 3.45 -7.81
C PRO A 37 -3.28 4.17 -6.56
N LYS A 38 -3.03 5.49 -6.66
CA LYS A 38 -2.49 6.31 -5.56
C LYS A 38 -3.46 6.45 -4.39
N VAL A 39 -4.77 6.48 -4.64
CA VAL A 39 -5.78 6.53 -3.56
C VAL A 39 -5.82 5.19 -2.81
N ARG A 40 -5.75 4.06 -3.52
CA ARG A 40 -5.75 2.72 -2.90
C ARG A 40 -4.53 2.48 -2.02
N THR A 41 -3.36 2.95 -2.43
CA THR A 41 -2.14 2.79 -1.62
C THR A 41 -2.19 3.61 -0.34
N VAL A 42 -2.70 4.85 -0.38
CA VAL A 42 -2.83 5.70 0.81
C VAL A 42 -3.84 5.13 1.81
N VAL A 43 -4.99 4.65 1.34
CA VAL A 43 -6.02 4.08 2.23
C VAL A 43 -5.54 2.79 2.90
N ASN A 44 -4.92 1.88 2.16
CA ASN A 44 -4.40 0.62 2.70
C ASN A 44 -3.13 0.79 3.55
N ALA A 45 -2.27 1.76 3.21
CA ALA A 45 -1.08 2.07 4.00
C ALA A 45 -1.41 2.87 5.28
N GLY A 46 -2.44 3.71 5.27
CA GLY A 46 -2.78 4.58 6.39
C GLY A 46 -3.64 3.92 7.47
N SER A 47 -4.69 3.18 7.09
CA SER A 47 -5.76 2.80 8.03
C SER A 47 -5.42 1.62 8.96
N GLY A 48 -4.41 0.81 8.63
CA GLY A 48 -4.11 -0.38 9.44
C GLY A 48 -2.74 -1.00 9.24
N SER A 49 -2.04 -0.63 8.15
CA SER A 49 -0.69 -1.09 7.88
C SER A 49 0.31 -0.66 8.94
N ILE A 50 0.19 0.53 9.53
CA ILE A 50 1.11 1.02 10.56
C ILE A 50 0.97 0.18 11.84
N ASN A 51 -0.26 -0.11 12.27
CA ASN A 51 -0.52 -0.93 13.46
C ASN A 51 -0.10 -2.39 13.25
N ALA A 52 -0.36 -2.95 12.05
CA ALA A 52 0.12 -4.27 11.68
C ALA A 52 1.66 -4.34 11.65
N LEU A 53 2.32 -3.32 11.11
CA LEU A 53 3.78 -3.24 11.08
C LEU A 53 4.36 -3.08 12.49
N TYR A 54 3.80 -2.19 13.31
CA TYR A 54 4.19 -1.99 14.70
C TYR A 54 4.13 -3.30 15.50
N ALA A 55 3.08 -4.11 15.29
CA ALA A 55 2.95 -5.40 15.95
C ALA A 55 4.04 -6.40 15.53
N ALA A 56 4.38 -6.42 14.23
CA ALA A 56 5.47 -7.25 13.70
C ALA A 56 6.85 -6.81 14.24
N GLU A 57 7.14 -5.50 14.21
CA GLU A 57 8.43 -4.95 14.66
C GLU A 57 8.67 -5.19 16.15
N SER A 58 7.66 -4.95 16.99
CA SER A 58 7.82 -5.10 18.45
C SER A 58 8.20 -6.52 18.85
N ILE A 59 7.69 -7.54 18.15
CA ILE A 59 7.99 -8.94 18.43
C ILE A 59 9.35 -9.35 17.91
N ILE A 60 9.74 -8.84 16.74
CA ILE A 60 11.09 -9.01 16.23
C ILE A 60 12.10 -8.41 17.19
N GLU A 61 11.88 -7.19 17.67
CA GLU A 61 12.80 -6.54 18.59
C GLU A 61 12.91 -7.34 19.90
N TRP A 62 11.80 -7.86 20.42
CA TRP A 62 11.83 -8.77 21.57
C TRP A 62 12.63 -10.05 21.29
N CYS A 63 12.55 -10.59 20.07
CA CYS A 63 13.39 -11.70 19.66
C CYS A 63 14.88 -11.33 19.57
N ILE A 64 15.24 -10.18 19.01
CA ILE A 64 16.65 -9.73 18.98
C ILE A 64 17.17 -9.59 20.41
N TYR A 65 16.38 -8.94 21.27
CA TYR A 65 16.73 -8.70 22.66
C TYR A 65 17.00 -10.01 23.42
N THR A 66 16.13 -11.01 23.24
CA THR A 66 16.25 -12.33 23.86
C THR A 66 17.44 -13.12 23.31
N ASN A 67 17.66 -13.09 21.99
CA ASN A 67 18.79 -13.79 21.36
C ASN A 67 20.16 -13.22 21.78
N ARG A 68 20.22 -11.94 22.16
CA ARG A 68 21.44 -11.31 22.71
C ARG A 68 21.78 -11.75 24.15
N GLY A 69 21.01 -12.65 24.76
CA GLY A 69 21.29 -13.17 26.10
C GLY A 69 21.00 -12.17 27.22
N ASN A 70 20.18 -11.15 26.96
CA ASN A 70 19.73 -10.19 27.97
C ASN A 70 18.76 -10.85 28.98
N PRO A 71 18.55 -10.25 30.17
CA PRO A 71 17.59 -10.76 31.15
C PRO A 71 16.20 -10.92 30.55
N ALA A 72 15.48 -11.99 30.89
CA ALA A 72 14.17 -12.29 30.32
C ALA A 72 13.18 -11.14 30.54
N LEU A 73 12.69 -10.55 29.44
CA LEU A 73 11.60 -9.59 29.44
C LEU A 73 10.29 -10.27 29.05
N PRO A 74 9.15 -9.82 29.61
CA PRO A 74 7.84 -10.33 29.20
C PRO A 74 7.62 -10.04 27.71
N GLN A 75 6.92 -10.96 27.05
CA GLN A 75 6.56 -10.82 25.64
C GLN A 75 5.63 -9.60 25.46
N PRO A 76 5.80 -8.79 24.40
CA PRO A 76 5.00 -7.59 24.22
C PRO A 76 3.54 -7.94 23.95
N ALA A 77 2.65 -7.26 24.66
CA ALA A 77 1.20 -7.36 24.51
C ALA A 77 0.67 -6.13 23.76
N MET A 78 -0.14 -6.36 22.74
CA MET A 78 -0.72 -5.31 21.90
C MET A 78 -2.03 -4.81 22.51
N SER A 79 -2.07 -3.57 23.01
CA SER A 79 -3.29 -2.96 23.57
C SER A 79 -4.16 -2.26 22.53
N ASN A 80 -3.64 -2.06 21.32
CA ASN A 80 -4.29 -1.34 20.23
C ASN A 80 -5.20 -2.24 19.36
N GLY A 81 -5.42 -3.50 19.74
CA GLY A 81 -6.20 -4.47 18.95
C GLY A 81 -5.46 -5.08 17.77
N ALA A 82 -4.15 -4.83 17.63
CA ALA A 82 -3.31 -5.58 16.71
C ALA A 82 -2.97 -6.96 17.29
N SER A 83 -2.76 -7.93 16.43
CA SER A 83 -2.26 -9.26 16.79
C SER A 83 -0.97 -9.54 16.03
N TYR A 84 -0.24 -10.55 16.48
CA TYR A 84 0.94 -11.02 15.77
C TYR A 84 1.02 -12.54 15.81
N THR A 85 1.72 -13.09 14.84
CA THR A 85 2.18 -14.48 14.83
C THR A 85 3.69 -14.49 14.59
N LEU A 86 4.39 -15.38 15.29
CA LEU A 86 5.84 -15.55 15.18
C LEU A 86 6.11 -16.99 14.72
N THR A 87 6.93 -17.12 13.69
CA THR A 87 7.32 -18.41 13.09
C THR A 87 8.84 -18.47 12.98
N PRO A 88 9.54 -19.43 13.62
CA PRO A 88 9.03 -20.43 14.55
C PRO A 88 8.50 -19.82 15.86
N ALA A 89 7.68 -20.56 16.61
CA ALA A 89 7.11 -20.06 17.86
C ALA A 89 8.21 -19.89 18.92
N GLY A 90 8.40 -18.64 19.38
CA GLY A 90 9.46 -18.26 20.31
C GLY A 90 10.71 -17.75 19.61
N CYS A 91 11.68 -17.25 20.39
CA CYS A 91 12.87 -16.58 19.86
C CYS A 91 14.14 -17.39 20.08
N SER A 92 14.03 -18.71 20.20
CA SER A 92 15.05 -19.57 20.84
C SER A 92 15.94 -20.38 19.88
N ALA A 93 15.86 -20.16 18.56
CA ALA A 93 16.48 -21.05 17.58
C ALA A 93 17.71 -20.43 16.93
N SER A 94 18.95 -20.80 17.27
CA SER A 94 20.13 -20.39 16.48
C SER A 94 20.46 -21.44 15.40
N PRO A 95 20.72 -21.06 14.12
CA PRO A 95 20.55 -19.72 13.54
C PRO A 95 19.06 -19.31 13.42
N THR A 96 18.77 -18.08 13.85
CA THR A 96 17.39 -17.58 14.01
C THR A 96 16.88 -16.98 12.72
N THR A 97 16.16 -17.77 11.93
CA THR A 97 15.27 -17.25 10.88
C THR A 97 13.88 -17.05 11.48
N ASN A 98 13.68 -15.92 12.15
CA ASN A 98 12.38 -15.59 12.74
C ASN A 98 11.57 -14.72 11.78
N GLN A 99 10.32 -15.10 11.56
CA GLN A 99 9.35 -14.33 10.80
C GLN A 99 8.23 -13.89 11.73
N ALA A 100 8.02 -12.59 11.85
CA ALA A 100 6.87 -12.03 12.56
C ALA A 100 5.85 -11.48 11.56
N ILE A 101 4.58 -11.85 11.74
CA ILE A 101 3.46 -11.33 10.96
C ILE A 101 2.54 -10.59 11.91
N GLY A 102 2.47 -9.28 11.79
CA GLY A 102 1.51 -8.46 12.52
C GLY A 102 0.25 -8.27 11.70
N THR A 103 -0.91 -8.32 12.35
CA THR A 103 -2.23 -8.20 11.73
C THR A 103 -3.07 -7.18 12.47
N TYR A 104 -3.70 -6.28 11.73
CA TYR A 104 -4.63 -5.29 12.26
C TYR A 104 -5.72 -4.97 11.24
N GLN A 105 -7.00 -5.10 11.63
CA GLN A 105 -8.16 -4.81 10.78
C GLN A 105 -8.09 -5.45 9.38
N GLY A 106 -7.64 -6.71 9.29
CA GLY A 106 -7.53 -7.46 8.04
C GLY A 106 -6.30 -7.12 7.18
N VAL A 107 -5.45 -6.19 7.63
CA VAL A 107 -4.15 -5.90 7.00
C VAL A 107 -3.06 -6.68 7.75
N SER A 108 -2.26 -7.44 7.00
CA SER A 108 -1.12 -8.17 7.54
C SER A 108 0.20 -7.64 6.97
N ARG A 109 1.20 -7.48 7.84
CA ARG A 109 2.57 -7.11 7.48
C ARG A 109 3.54 -8.12 8.07
N SER A 110 4.42 -8.65 7.23
CA SER A 110 5.44 -9.60 7.65
C SER A 110 6.81 -8.95 7.67
N LEU A 111 7.58 -9.26 8.69
CA LEU A 111 8.99 -8.94 8.78
C LEU A 111 9.76 -10.22 9.06
N GLN A 112 10.95 -10.31 8.49
CA GLN A 112 11.84 -11.44 8.68
C GLN A 112 13.19 -10.93 9.13
N MET A 113 13.74 -11.60 10.12
CA MET A 113 15.08 -11.37 10.62
C MET A 113 15.89 -12.65 10.43
N GLU A 114 17.13 -12.48 10.04
CA GLU A 114 18.12 -13.54 10.02
C GLU A 114 19.31 -13.04 10.83
N THR A 115 19.59 -13.73 11.93
CA THR A 115 20.79 -13.46 12.72
C THR A 115 21.84 -14.48 12.33
N LEU A 116 22.92 -14.00 11.70
CA LEU A 116 24.12 -14.78 11.48
C LEU A 116 24.94 -14.66 12.78
N GLU A 117 25.25 -15.80 13.41
CA GLU A 117 26.26 -15.84 14.48
C GLU A 117 27.66 -15.54 13.92
#